data_AF-A0A1Q7Y312-F1
#
_entry.id   AF-A0A1Q7Y312-F1
#
_cell.length_a   1.000
_cell.length_b   1.000
_cell.length_c   1.000
_cell.angle_alpha   90.00
_cell.angle_beta   90.00
_cell.angle_gamma   90.00
#
_symmetry.space_group_name_H-M   'P 1'
#
loop_
_entity.id
_entity.type
_entity.pdbx_description
1 polymer ?
#
loop_
_entity_poly.entity_id
_entity_poly.type
_entity_poly.pdbx_seq_one_letter_code
_entity_poly.pdbx_strand_id
1 'polypeptide(L)' 'MPLKFGEPSFQSHLAAARARGLEPRVLMLAGLALDVDAPEDLAALAAEGGVTESARLVRAWADAGAGSARPVPPRVA' A
#
# COMPACT_ATOMS: atom_id res chain seq x y z
N MET A 1 2.70 -3.39 -26.43
CA MET A 1 1.73 -2.39 -25.93
C MET A 1 2.49 -1.45 -25.03
N PRO A 2 2.50 -0.13 -25.27
CA PRO A 2 3.25 0.78 -24.40
C PRO A 2 2.67 0.77 -22.98
N LEU A 3 3.54 0.81 -21.98
CA LEU A 3 3.15 0.90 -20.57
C LEU A 3 2.58 2.30 -20.29
N LYS A 4 1.51 2.36 -19.49
CA LYS A 4 0.85 3.61 -19.10
C LYS A 4 0.80 3.72 -17.58
N PHE A 5 1.63 4.61 -17.02
CA PHE A 5 1.72 4.85 -15.58
C PHE A 5 0.86 6.04 -15.14
N GLY A 6 0.57 6.13 -13.85
CA GLY A 6 -0.32 7.14 -13.27
C GLY A 6 -1.81 6.79 -13.39
N GLU A 7 -2.66 7.38 -12.56
CA GLU A 7 -4.09 7.09 -12.54
C GLU A 7 -4.78 7.56 -13.85
N PRO A 8 -5.60 6.74 -14.55
CA PRO A 8 -6.04 5.37 -14.23
C PRO A 8 -5.26 4.26 -14.97
N SER A 9 -4.10 3.87 -14.42
CA SER A 9 -3.14 2.97 -15.08
C SER A 9 -3.72 1.57 -15.30
N PHE A 10 -4.36 0.98 -14.30
CA PHE A 10 -4.93 -0.37 -14.37
C PHE A 10 -5.96 -0.48 -15.52
N GLN A 11 -6.91 0.45 -15.58
CA GLN A 11 -7.93 0.49 -16.64
C GLN A 11 -7.31 0.75 -18.01
N SER A 12 -6.30 1.61 -18.08
CA SER A 12 -5.56 1.89 -19.30
C SER A 12 -4.89 0.65 -19.88
N HIS A 13 -4.31 -0.21 -19.04
CA HIS A 13 -3.74 -1.49 -19.48
C HIS A 13 -4.80 -2.49 -19.93
N LEU A 14 -5.92 -2.61 -19.20
CA LEU A 14 -7.04 -3.49 -19.58
C LEU A 14 -7.65 -3.09 -20.94
N ALA A 15 -7.91 -1.80 -21.15
CA ALA A 15 -8.46 -1.30 -22.41
C ALA A 15 -7.51 -1.57 -23.59
N ALA A 16 -6.22 -1.35 -23.39
CA ALA A 16 -5.24 -1.54 -24.44
C ALA A 16 -5.06 -3.03 -24.81
N ALA A 17 -5.18 -3.95 -23.85
CA ALA A 17 -5.24 -5.41 -24.02
C ALA A 17 -6.44 -5.85 -24.85
N ARG A 18 -7.65 -5.44 -24.45
CA ARG A 18 -8.89 -5.77 -25.14
C ARG A 18 -8.93 -5.23 -26.57
N ALA A 19 -8.40 -4.03 -26.80
CA ALA A 19 -8.28 -3.46 -28.14
C ALA A 19 -7.39 -4.29 -29.11
N ARG A 20 -6.64 -5.26 -28.59
CA ARG A 20 -5.83 -6.21 -29.38
C ARG A 20 -6.39 -7.64 -29.37
N GLY A 21 -7.62 -7.83 -28.89
CA GLY A 21 -8.24 -9.15 -28.79
C GLY A 21 -7.63 -10.05 -27.72
N LEU A 22 -6.90 -9.48 -26.75
CA LEU A 22 -6.42 -10.22 -25.59
C LEU A 22 -7.49 -10.21 -24.49
N GLU A 23 -7.63 -11.33 -23.78
CA GLU A 23 -8.52 -11.49 -22.62
C GLU A 23 -7.69 -11.47 -21.32
N PRO A 24 -7.60 -10.33 -20.61
CA PRO A 24 -6.80 -10.23 -19.39
C PRO A 24 -7.47 -10.99 -18.24
N ARG A 25 -6.67 -11.74 -17.48
CA ARG A 25 -7.11 -12.36 -16.23
C ARG A 25 -6.63 -11.53 -15.05
N VAL A 26 -7.56 -11.07 -14.21
CA VAL A 26 -7.24 -10.36 -12.98
C VAL A 26 -7.11 -11.38 -11.85
N LEU A 27 -5.98 -11.33 -11.13
CA LEU A 27 -5.71 -12.21 -9.99
C LEU A 27 -5.65 -11.38 -8.71
N MET A 28 -6.33 -11.83 -7.67
CA MET A 28 -6.25 -11.25 -6.33
C MET A 28 -5.15 -11.97 -5.56
N LEU A 29 -3.93 -11.44 -5.61
CA LEU A 29 -2.75 -12.02 -4.94
C LEU A 29 -2.44 -11.21 -3.67
N ALA A 30 -2.30 -11.90 -2.54
CA ALA A 30 -1.90 -11.26 -1.28
C ALA A 30 -0.51 -10.62 -1.40
N GLY A 31 -0.33 -9.43 -0.83
CA GLY A 31 0.94 -8.70 -0.84
C GLY A 31 1.37 -8.08 -2.17
N LEU A 32 0.56 -8.13 -3.24
CA LEU A 32 0.86 -7.48 -4.53
C LEU A 32 0.05 -6.20 -4.75
N ALA A 33 -1.08 -6.04 -4.07
CA ALA A 33 -2.05 -4.97 -4.35
C ALA A 33 -1.86 -3.71 -3.49
N LEU A 34 -0.90 -3.72 -2.56
CA LEU A 34 -0.65 -2.58 -1.67
C LEU A 34 0.53 -1.75 -2.19
N ASP A 35 0.20 -0.64 -2.86
CA ASP A 35 1.15 0.44 -3.12
C ASP A 35 1.21 1.37 -1.89
N VAL A 36 2.36 2.01 -1.65
CA VAL A 36 2.56 2.95 -0.53
C VAL A 36 2.76 4.35 -1.08
N ASP A 37 1.67 5.11 -1.17
CA ASP A 37 1.64 6.46 -1.74
C ASP A 37 1.29 7.52 -0.69
N ALA A 38 0.54 7.14 0.34
CA ALA A 38 0.08 8.00 1.42
C ALA A 38 0.51 7.46 2.80
N PRO A 39 0.55 8.31 3.85
CA PRO A 39 0.94 7.87 5.20
C PRO A 39 0.10 6.70 5.74
N GLU A 40 -1.19 6.63 5.38
CA GLU A 40 -2.11 5.58 5.83
C GLU A 40 -1.69 4.19 5.29
N ASP A 41 -1.05 4.13 4.13
CA ASP A 41 -0.59 2.88 3.52
C ASP A 41 0.54 2.23 4.33
N LEU A 42 1.31 3.04 5.09
CA LEU A 42 2.31 2.51 6.01
C LEU A 42 1.67 1.70 7.15
N ALA A 43 0.49 2.14 7.63
CA ALA A 43 -0.25 1.39 8.64
C ALA A 43 -0.77 0.06 8.05
N ALA A 44 -1.26 0.08 6.81
CA ALA A 44 -1.65 -1.14 6.10
C ALA A 44 -0.46 -2.10 5.91
N LEU A 45 0.70 -1.58 5.49
CA LEU A 45 1.92 -2.37 5.29
C LEU A 45 2.45 -2.98 6.60
N ALA A 46 2.35 -2.24 7.71
CA ALA A 46 2.71 -2.76 9.04
C ALA A 46 1.83 -3.96 9.43
N ALA A 47 0.52 -3.87 9.14
CA ALA A 47 -0.47 -4.86 9.50
C ALA A 47 -0.45 -6.13 8.61
N GLU A 48 -0.02 -6.03 7.34
CA GLU A 48 -0.03 -7.15 6.40
C GLU A 48 0.94 -8.29 6.77
N GLY A 49 1.86 -8.06 7.70
CA GLY A 49 2.73 -9.10 8.27
C GLY A 49 3.80 -9.65 7.32
N GLY A 50 4.03 -8.99 6.17
CA GLY A 50 5.02 -9.40 5.17
C GLY A 50 6.47 -9.42 5.70
N VAL A 51 7.33 -10.27 5.13
CA VAL A 51 8.74 -10.43 5.53
C VAL A 51 9.73 -9.58 4.73
N THR A 52 9.22 -8.60 3.95
CA THR A 52 10.05 -7.68 3.19
C THR A 52 10.81 -6.73 4.13
N GLU A 53 11.92 -6.17 3.63
CA GLU A 53 12.71 -5.18 4.40
C GLU A 53 11.88 -3.94 4.74
N SER A 54 11.07 -3.44 3.80
CA SER A 54 10.17 -2.30 4.04
C SER A 54 9.16 -2.60 5.14
N ALA A 55 8.55 -3.79 5.12
CA ALA A 55 7.59 -4.17 6.16
C ALA A 55 8.26 -4.33 7.53
N ARG A 56 9.50 -4.86 7.60
CA ARG A 56 10.29 -4.90 8.85
C ARG A 56 10.58 -3.50 9.38
N LEU A 57 11.03 -2.59 8.52
CA LEU A 57 11.36 -1.21 8.89
C LEU A 57 10.11 -0.47 9.42
N VAL A 58 9.01 -0.54 8.69
CA VAL A 58 7.76 0.14 9.05
C VAL A 58 7.19 -0.40 10.36
N ARG A 59 7.28 -1.71 10.62
CA ARG A 59 6.91 -2.28 11.93
C ARG A 59 7.79 -1.76 13.07
N ALA A 60 9.10 -1.72 12.87
CA ALA A 60 10.01 -1.18 13.89
C ALA A 60 9.69 0.30 14.21
N TRP A 61 9.30 1.10 13.21
CA TRP A 61 8.82 2.47 13.44
C TRP A 61 7.50 2.51 14.21
N ALA A 62 6.54 1.64 13.88
CA ALA A 62 5.26 1.55 14.59
C ALA A 62 5.47 1.18 16.07
N ASP A 63 6.35 0.21 16.35
CA ASP A 63 6.68 -0.23 17.71
C ASP A 63 7.37 0.88 18.51
N ALA A 64 8.31 1.59 17.88
CA ALA A 64 8.99 2.73 18.50
C ALA A 64 8.04 3.90 18.78
N GLY A 65 7.10 4.17 17.87
CA GLY A 65 6.07 5.20 18.02
C GLY A 65 5.01 4.86 19.07
N ALA A 66 4.68 3.58 19.23
CA ALA A 66 3.80 3.10 20.31
C ALA A 66 4.43 3.31 21.70
N GLY A 67 5.76 3.26 21.80
CA GLY A 67 6.51 3.57 23.01
C GLY A 67 6.62 5.07 23.33
N SER A 68 6.39 5.95 22.35
CA SER A 68 6.48 7.41 22.50
C SER A 68 5.12 8.06 22.75
N ALA A 69 4.25 7.44 23.57
CA ALA A 69 2.94 7.99 23.91
C ALA A 69 3.07 9.47 24.30
N ARG A 70 2.51 10.36 23.46
CA ARG A 70 2.53 11.80 23.70
C ARG A 70 1.79 12.04 25.02
N PRO A 71 2.39 12.67 26.04
CA PRO A 71 1.72 12.87 27.31
C PRO A 71 0.42 13.61 27.08
N VAL A 72 -0.69 13.03 27.53
CA VAL A 72 -1.99 13.68 27.52
C VAL A 72 -1.90 14.84 28.51
N PRO A 73 -2.03 16.11 28.07
CA PRO A 73 -2.02 17.21 29.01
C PRO A 73 -3.24 17.08 29.95
N PRO A 74 -3.07 17.34 31.26
CA PRO A 74 -4.17 17.24 32.20
C PRO A 74 -5.30 18.19 31.76
N ARG A 75 -6.54 17.69 31.74
CA ARG A 75 -7.72 18.52 31.54
C ARG A 75 -7.89 19.39 32.79
N VAL A 76 -7.74 20.70 32.64
CA VAL A 76 -8.04 21.68 33.69
C VAL A 76 -9.57 21.82 33.75
N ALA A 77 -10.13 21.62 34.95
CA ALA A 77 -11.55 21.75 35.27
C ALA A 77 -11.99 23.21 35.41
#